data_AF-A0AAW8BZU6-F1
#
_entry.id   AF-A0AAW8BZU6-F1
#
_cell.length_a   1.000
_cell.length_b   1.000
_cell.length_c   1.000
_cell.angle_alpha   90.00
_cell.angle_beta   90.00
_cell.angle_gamma   90.00
#
_symmetry.space_group_name_H-M   'P 1'
#
loop_
_entity.id
_entity.type
_entity.pdbx_description
1 polymer ?
#
loop_
_entity_poly.entity_id
_entity_poly.type
_entity_poly.pdbx_seq_one_letter_code
_entity_poly.pdbx_strand_id
1 'polypeptide(L)'
;MFAAQVRVVEYSVQGAVVANILTHMEMSGDEQIRAAADEVVLLAEAIHDGGGSLQPVYGKLDAFIAEMNAEGIQPADFLPADAEPGLGFSLSDKRGGKSLWEYIAASCQAKLCDPKSDEHKAVLGALKTAGVPSLVTTILATLGLPLLAIPVVITVSAVVLSLGLSGFCQYLDAVPDEPPKA
;
A
#
# COMPACT_ATOMS: atom_id res chain seq x y z
N MET A 1 12.61 -37.55 26.39
CA MET A 1 13.10 -36.15 26.34
C MET A 1 13.29 -35.79 24.88
N PHE A 2 12.38 -35.02 24.31
CA PHE A 2 12.54 -34.43 22.98
C PHE A 2 12.42 -32.92 23.12
N ALA A 3 13.51 -32.23 22.83
CA ALA A 3 13.58 -30.78 22.77
C ALA A 3 12.89 -30.31 21.48
N ALA A 4 11.90 -29.45 21.61
CA ALA A 4 11.29 -28.74 20.47
C ALA A 4 12.25 -27.62 20.06
N GLN A 5 12.93 -27.82 18.94
CA GLN A 5 13.79 -26.81 18.33
C GLN A 5 12.90 -25.91 17.46
N VAL A 6 12.62 -24.72 17.96
CA VAL A 6 11.98 -23.62 17.22
C VAL A 6 12.91 -23.28 16.05
N ARG A 7 12.55 -23.71 14.83
CA ARG A 7 13.22 -23.24 13.61
C ARG A 7 12.63 -21.89 13.25
N VAL A 8 13.39 -20.87 13.64
CA VAL A 8 13.34 -19.52 13.07
C VAL A 8 13.39 -19.66 11.54
N VAL A 9 12.29 -19.30 10.87
CA VAL A 9 12.24 -19.17 9.40
C VAL A 9 12.86 -17.81 9.07
N GLU A 10 14.17 -17.70 9.28
CA GLU A 10 15.02 -16.68 8.68
C GLU A 10 15.41 -17.19 7.28
N TYR A 11 14.45 -17.18 6.36
CA TYR A 11 14.75 -17.37 4.95
C TYR A 11 14.67 -16.01 4.25
N SER A 12 15.84 -15.38 4.11
CA SER A 12 16.24 -14.64 2.91
C SER A 12 15.21 -13.67 2.30
N VAL A 13 14.68 -12.77 3.11
CA VAL A 13 13.80 -11.68 2.62
C VAL A 13 14.56 -10.70 1.72
N GLN A 14 15.89 -10.56 1.89
CA GLN A 14 16.69 -9.62 1.09
C GLN A 14 16.94 -10.06 -0.37
N GLY A 15 16.92 -11.37 -0.67
CA GLY A 15 17.18 -11.86 -2.04
C GLY A 15 15.94 -12.02 -2.92
N ALA A 16 14.78 -12.29 -2.31
CA ALA A 16 13.52 -12.48 -3.03
C ALA A 16 12.81 -11.14 -3.35
N VAL A 17 13.08 -10.10 -2.56
CA VAL A 17 12.42 -8.80 -2.71
C VAL A 17 13.07 -7.97 -3.82
N VAL A 18 14.41 -7.91 -3.89
CA VAL A 18 15.16 -7.22 -4.98
C VAL A 18 14.91 -7.83 -6.36
N ALA A 19 14.53 -9.11 -6.41
CA ALA A 19 14.14 -9.76 -7.66
C ALA A 19 12.79 -9.23 -8.19
N ASN A 20 11.94 -8.65 -7.34
CA ASN A 20 10.56 -8.30 -7.67
C ASN A 20 10.50 -7.00 -8.51
N ILE A 21 11.22 -5.94 -8.14
CA ILE A 21 11.20 -4.69 -8.94
C ILE A 21 11.89 -4.85 -10.31
N LEU A 22 13.00 -5.59 -10.37
CA LEU A 22 13.70 -5.85 -11.65
C LEU A 22 12.94 -6.80 -12.58
N THR A 23 12.20 -7.79 -12.06
CA THR A 23 11.34 -8.65 -12.91
C THR A 23 10.14 -7.90 -13.46
N HIS A 24 9.65 -6.85 -12.79
CA HIS A 24 8.54 -6.04 -13.31
C HIS A 24 8.92 -5.19 -14.53
N MET A 25 10.20 -4.96 -14.80
CA MET A 25 10.65 -4.24 -16.00
C MET A 25 10.60 -5.06 -17.30
N GLU A 26 10.54 -6.40 -17.21
CA GLU A 26 10.39 -7.29 -18.38
C GLU A 26 8.95 -7.76 -18.63
N MET A 27 8.06 -7.50 -17.66
CA MET A 27 6.65 -7.89 -17.71
C MET A 27 5.81 -6.86 -18.44
N SER A 28 4.86 -7.33 -19.26
CA SER A 28 3.85 -6.45 -19.86
C SER A 28 2.99 -5.78 -18.77
N GLY A 29 2.45 -4.59 -19.05
CA GLY A 29 1.63 -3.86 -18.07
C GLY A 29 0.45 -4.69 -17.54
N ASP A 30 -0.18 -5.51 -18.39
CA ASP A 30 -1.28 -6.39 -17.98
C ASP A 30 -0.83 -7.48 -16.99
N GLU A 31 0.40 -7.98 -17.16
CA GLU A 31 0.98 -8.99 -16.28
C GLU A 31 1.36 -8.40 -14.91
N GLN A 32 1.87 -7.17 -14.89
CA GLN A 32 2.14 -6.44 -13.64
C GLN A 32 0.85 -6.17 -12.86
N ILE A 33 -0.23 -5.75 -13.55
CA ILE A 33 -1.54 -5.53 -12.94
C ILE A 33 -2.12 -6.83 -12.38
N ARG A 34 -1.93 -7.95 -13.08
CA ARG A 34 -2.39 -9.27 -12.61
C ARG A 34 -1.62 -9.71 -11.36
N ALA A 35 -0.29 -9.61 -11.38
CA ALA A 35 0.54 -9.94 -10.22
C ALA A 35 0.18 -9.06 -9.01
N ALA A 36 -0.02 -7.76 -9.23
CA ALA A 36 -0.48 -6.85 -8.19
C ALA A 36 -1.85 -7.27 -7.65
N ALA A 37 -2.79 -7.69 -8.50
CA ALA A 37 -4.11 -8.13 -8.07
C ALA A 37 -4.04 -9.40 -7.21
N ASP A 38 -3.21 -10.37 -7.58
CA ASP A 38 -2.99 -11.58 -6.77
C ASP A 38 -2.40 -11.21 -5.39
N GLU A 39 -1.46 -10.27 -5.35
CA GLU A 39 -0.89 -9.79 -4.08
C GLU A 39 -1.89 -8.99 -3.23
N VAL A 40 -2.79 -8.22 -3.86
CA VAL A 40 -3.89 -7.53 -3.16
C VAL A 40 -4.79 -8.53 -2.45
N VAL A 41 -5.11 -9.66 -3.08
CA VAL A 41 -5.94 -10.71 -2.45
C VAL A 41 -5.24 -11.29 -1.23
N LEU A 42 -3.97 -11.68 -1.36
CA LEU A 42 -3.19 -12.24 -0.25
C LEU A 42 -3.07 -11.26 0.93
N LEU A 43 -2.82 -9.97 0.63
CA LEU A 43 -2.72 -8.96 1.67
C LEU A 43 -4.07 -8.66 2.32
N ALA A 44 -5.17 -8.66 1.56
CA ALA A 44 -6.52 -8.47 2.08
C ALA A 44 -6.96 -9.63 3.00
N GLU A 45 -6.62 -10.87 2.64
CA GLU A 45 -6.81 -12.07 3.48
C GLU A 45 -6.01 -11.95 4.79
N ALA A 46 -4.75 -11.52 4.72
CA ALA A 46 -3.93 -11.30 5.92
C ALA A 46 -4.51 -10.22 6.86
N ILE A 47 -5.08 -9.15 6.32
CA ILE A 47 -5.79 -8.13 7.12
C ILE A 47 -7.03 -8.73 7.78
N HIS A 48 -7.81 -9.51 7.03
CA HIS A 48 -9.04 -10.14 7.52
C HIS A 48 -8.73 -11.15 8.65
N ASP A 49 -7.77 -12.05 8.44
CA ASP A 49 -7.34 -13.05 9.42
C ASP A 49 -6.71 -12.41 10.67
N GLY A 50 -6.11 -11.23 10.49
CA GLY A 50 -5.62 -10.37 11.58
C GLY A 50 -6.69 -9.55 12.29
N GLY A 51 -7.98 -9.77 12.02
CA GLY A 51 -9.09 -9.05 12.64
C GLY A 51 -9.19 -7.58 12.23
N GLY A 52 -8.78 -7.24 11.01
CA GLY A 52 -8.73 -5.87 10.50
C GLY A 52 -7.45 -5.11 10.85
N SER A 53 -6.44 -5.79 11.40
CA SER A 53 -5.14 -5.20 11.70
C SER A 53 -4.39 -4.81 10.42
N LEU A 54 -3.86 -3.58 10.38
CA LEU A 54 -3.03 -3.08 9.27
C LEU A 54 -1.53 -3.42 9.41
N GLN A 55 -1.14 -4.23 10.39
CA GLN A 55 0.27 -4.65 10.54
C GLN A 55 0.85 -5.30 9.26
N PRO A 56 0.13 -6.15 8.50
CA PRO A 56 0.63 -6.68 7.23
C PRO A 56 0.93 -5.57 6.20
N VAL A 57 0.11 -4.51 6.19
CA VAL A 57 0.30 -3.35 5.31
C VAL A 57 1.57 -2.59 5.68
N TYR A 58 1.78 -2.34 6.97
CA TYR A 58 2.98 -1.65 7.44
C TYR A 58 4.25 -2.44 7.11
N GLY A 59 4.24 -3.75 7.35
CA GLY A 59 5.38 -4.61 7.01
C GLY A 59 5.72 -4.59 5.52
N LYS A 60 4.71 -4.59 4.64
CA LYS A 60 4.93 -4.46 3.19
C LYS A 60 5.53 -3.11 2.81
N LEU A 61 5.05 -2.02 3.42
CA LEU A 61 5.57 -0.68 3.19
C LEU A 61 6.99 -0.49 3.77
N ASP A 62 7.32 -1.12 4.89
CA ASP A 62 8.69 -1.17 5.43
C ASP A 62 9.65 -1.83 4.44
N ALA A 63 9.25 -2.97 3.86
CA ALA A 63 10.05 -3.64 2.84
C ALA A 63 10.25 -2.76 1.60
N PHE A 64 9.19 -2.10 1.14
CA PHE A 64 9.26 -1.17 0.01
C PHE A 64 10.18 0.03 0.27
N ILE A 65 10.10 0.65 1.47
CA ILE A 65 11.02 1.74 1.84
C ILE A 65 12.46 1.26 1.84
N ALA A 66 12.74 0.08 2.38
CA ALA A 66 14.08 -0.49 2.42
C ALA A 66 14.64 -0.71 0.99
N GLU A 67 13.80 -1.17 0.07
CA GLU A 67 14.14 -1.39 -1.33
C GLU A 67 14.42 -0.06 -2.07
N MET A 68 13.52 0.92 -1.95
CA MET A 68 13.72 2.25 -2.56
C MET A 68 14.99 2.95 -2.06
N ASN A 69 15.28 2.84 -0.76
CA ASN A 69 16.50 3.37 -0.18
C ASN A 69 17.75 2.66 -0.72
N ALA A 70 17.70 1.34 -0.96
CA ALA A 70 18.80 0.59 -1.54
C ALA A 70 19.06 0.97 -3.01
N GLU A 71 18.00 1.33 -3.74
CA GLU A 71 18.08 1.79 -5.13
C GLU A 71 18.37 3.29 -5.28
N GLY A 72 18.38 4.05 -4.19
CA GLY A 72 18.58 5.50 -4.19
C GLY A 72 17.39 6.30 -4.75
N ILE A 73 16.22 5.67 -4.85
CA ILE A 73 14.98 6.28 -5.35
C ILE A 73 14.40 7.20 -4.29
N GLN A 74 13.92 8.37 -4.72
CA GLN A 74 13.37 9.36 -3.80
C GLN A 74 11.89 9.09 -3.52
N PRO A 75 11.40 9.37 -2.31
CA PRO A 75 9.97 9.21 -1.98
C PRO A 75 9.05 9.99 -2.91
N ALA A 76 9.49 11.14 -3.39
CA ALA A 76 8.73 11.96 -4.34
C ALA A 76 8.39 11.23 -5.65
N ASP A 77 9.12 10.16 -6.00
CA ASP A 77 8.92 9.44 -7.26
C ASP A 77 7.73 8.46 -7.20
N PHE A 78 7.32 8.02 -6.00
CA PHE A 78 6.27 7.02 -5.79
C PHE A 78 5.11 7.47 -4.90
N LEU A 79 5.16 8.70 -4.38
CA LEU A 79 4.08 9.30 -3.60
C LEU A 79 3.07 10.01 -4.52
N PRO A 80 1.79 10.11 -4.13
CA PRO A 80 0.80 10.88 -4.88
C PRO A 80 1.24 12.35 -5.03
N ALA A 81 1.00 12.96 -6.20
CA ALA A 81 1.47 14.31 -6.52
C ALA A 81 0.94 15.40 -5.57
N ASP A 82 -0.26 15.18 -5.03
CA ASP A 82 -0.96 16.10 -4.12
C ASP A 82 -0.41 16.02 -2.69
N ALA A 83 0.46 15.06 -2.45
CA ALA A 83 1.06 14.82 -1.16
C ALA A 83 2.22 15.83 -1.01
N GLU A 84 1.98 16.91 -0.26
CA GLU A 84 2.97 17.99 -0.11
C GLU A 84 4.31 17.45 0.42
N PRO A 85 5.44 17.74 -0.26
CA PRO A 85 6.78 17.43 0.25
C PRO A 85 7.14 18.17 1.55
N GLY A 86 6.28 19.08 2.03
CA GLY A 86 6.56 20.06 3.09
C GLY A 86 6.29 19.60 4.53
N LEU A 87 5.62 18.47 4.76
CA LEU A 87 5.26 18.02 6.11
C LEU A 87 6.12 16.85 6.59
N GLY A 88 7.44 17.09 6.69
CA GLY A 88 8.33 16.30 7.53
C GLY A 88 8.46 14.81 7.19
N PHE A 89 8.10 14.39 5.97
CA PHE A 89 8.38 13.05 5.47
C PHE A 89 9.85 12.96 5.04
N SER A 90 10.74 13.00 6.04
CA SER A 90 12.12 12.59 5.89
C SER A 90 12.15 11.06 5.95
N LEU A 91 12.21 10.37 4.79
CA LEU A 91 12.55 8.94 4.77
C LEU A 91 13.91 8.66 5.42
N SER A 92 14.76 9.70 5.49
CA SER A 92 16.04 9.72 6.19
C SER A 92 15.94 9.55 7.71
N ASP A 93 14.79 9.85 8.33
CA ASP A 93 14.59 9.74 9.79
C ASP A 93 13.51 8.72 10.14
N LYS A 94 13.86 7.42 10.13
CA LYS A 94 13.20 6.34 10.90
C LYS A 94 11.65 6.33 10.91
N ARG A 95 10.99 6.74 9.83
CA ARG A 95 9.55 6.65 9.68
C ARG A 95 9.23 5.43 8.82
N GLY A 96 8.93 4.32 9.50
CA GLY A 96 8.63 3.03 8.87
C GLY A 96 7.30 3.00 8.12
N GLY A 97 6.90 1.83 7.65
CA GLY A 97 5.75 1.61 6.79
C GLY A 97 4.43 2.12 7.35
N LYS A 98 4.29 2.21 8.68
CA LYS A 98 3.15 2.87 9.32
C LYS A 98 3.04 4.36 8.95
N SER A 99 4.14 5.11 9.03
CA SER A 99 4.13 6.54 8.71
C SER A 99 3.93 6.78 7.22
N LEU A 100 4.48 5.91 6.36
CA LEU A 100 4.20 5.95 4.93
C LEU A 100 2.72 5.65 4.65
N TRP A 101 2.13 4.67 5.33
CA TRP A 101 0.69 4.39 5.23
C TRP A 101 -0.16 5.60 5.61
N GLU A 102 0.10 6.22 6.77
CA GLU A 102 -0.64 7.40 7.24
C GLU A 102 -0.63 8.52 6.19
N TYR A 103 0.53 8.73 5.55
CA TYR A 103 0.69 9.72 4.50
C TYR A 103 -0.09 9.38 3.21
N ILE A 104 0.03 8.13 2.73
CA ILE A 104 -0.72 7.63 1.58
C ILE A 104 -2.22 7.76 1.85
N ALA A 105 -2.66 7.33 3.02
CA ALA A 105 -4.07 7.27 3.36
C ALA A 105 -4.66 8.69 3.50
N ALA A 106 -3.94 9.65 4.11
CA ALA A 106 -4.34 11.06 4.12
C ALA A 106 -4.48 11.63 2.71
N SER A 107 -3.53 11.33 1.82
CA SER A 107 -3.59 11.76 0.40
C SER A 107 -4.77 11.12 -0.35
N CYS A 108 -5.15 9.91 0.02
CA CYS A 108 -6.30 9.21 -0.54
C CYS A 108 -7.63 9.73 0.02
N GLN A 109 -7.68 10.29 1.23
CA GLN A 109 -8.90 10.69 1.92
C GLN A 109 -9.74 11.67 1.08
N ALA A 110 -9.11 12.73 0.56
CA ALA A 110 -9.79 13.75 -0.21
C ALA A 110 -10.43 13.21 -1.50
N LYS A 111 -9.82 12.20 -2.12
CA LYS A 111 -10.31 11.60 -3.38
C LYS A 111 -11.30 10.46 -3.13
N LEU A 112 -10.99 9.57 -2.21
CA LEU A 112 -11.71 8.30 -2.02
C LEU A 112 -12.84 8.39 -1.00
N CYS A 113 -12.81 9.35 -0.07
CA CYS A 113 -13.77 9.42 1.03
C CYS A 113 -14.90 10.44 0.85
N ASP A 114 -14.85 11.28 -0.19
CA ASP A 114 -16.00 12.11 -0.57
C ASP A 114 -16.98 11.29 -1.44
N PRO A 115 -18.20 10.97 -0.97
CA PRO A 115 -19.18 10.21 -1.76
C PRO A 115 -19.62 10.90 -3.06
N LYS A 116 -19.37 12.21 -3.19
CA LYS A 116 -19.69 12.98 -4.39
C LYS A 116 -18.59 12.97 -5.44
N SER A 117 -17.35 12.63 -5.06
CA SER A 117 -16.22 12.57 -5.99
C SER A 117 -16.42 11.47 -7.03
N ASP A 118 -15.84 11.66 -8.21
CA ASP A 118 -15.92 10.66 -9.27
C ASP A 118 -14.99 9.48 -9.00
N GLU A 119 -13.90 9.75 -8.31
CA GLU A 119 -12.94 8.79 -7.76
C GLU A 119 -13.60 7.80 -6.80
N HIS A 120 -14.41 8.28 -5.85
CA HIS A 120 -15.16 7.43 -4.94
C HIS A 120 -16.12 6.51 -5.69
N LYS A 121 -16.87 7.06 -6.66
CA LYS A 121 -17.81 6.27 -7.48
C LYS A 121 -17.09 5.23 -8.33
N ALA A 122 -15.94 5.59 -8.89
CA ALA A 122 -15.14 4.69 -9.72
C ALA A 122 -14.61 3.51 -8.89
N VAL A 123 -14.01 3.77 -7.73
CA VAL A 123 -13.50 2.71 -6.84
C VAL A 123 -14.63 1.84 -6.31
N LEU A 124 -15.77 2.44 -5.91
CA LEU A 124 -16.94 1.69 -5.49
C LEU A 124 -17.52 0.83 -6.61
N GLY A 125 -17.49 1.32 -7.86
CA GLY A 125 -17.87 0.56 -9.05
C GLY A 125 -16.94 -0.63 -9.28
N ALA A 126 -15.62 -0.41 -9.23
CA ALA A 126 -14.62 -1.47 -9.41
C ALA A 126 -14.78 -2.61 -8.40
N LEU A 127 -15.04 -2.27 -7.12
CA LEU A 127 -15.32 -3.24 -6.06
C LEU A 127 -16.55 -4.11 -6.34
N LYS A 128 -17.58 -3.55 -6.98
CA LYS A 128 -18.87 -4.23 -7.19
C LYS A 128 -18.90 -5.11 -8.43
N THR A 129 -18.19 -4.75 -9.50
CA THR A 129 -18.50 -5.31 -10.82
C THR A 129 -17.32 -5.82 -11.63
N ALA A 130 -16.07 -5.53 -11.27
CA ALA A 130 -14.95 -5.69 -12.19
C ALA A 130 -13.72 -6.46 -11.64
N GLY A 131 -13.80 -6.96 -10.40
CA GLY A 131 -12.75 -7.78 -9.78
C GLY A 131 -11.50 -6.98 -9.39
N VAL A 132 -10.55 -7.68 -8.76
CA VAL A 132 -9.36 -7.06 -8.13
C VAL A 132 -8.42 -6.37 -9.14
N PRO A 133 -8.15 -6.90 -10.35
CA PRO A 133 -7.34 -6.18 -11.34
C PRO A 133 -7.93 -4.82 -11.71
N SER A 134 -9.26 -4.72 -11.83
CA SER A 134 -9.93 -3.44 -12.09
C SER A 134 -9.83 -2.48 -10.92
N LEU A 135 -9.80 -2.99 -9.67
CA LEU A 135 -9.60 -2.15 -8.49
C LEU A 135 -8.19 -1.54 -8.50
N VAL A 136 -7.17 -2.35 -8.80
CA VAL A 136 -5.77 -1.90 -8.91
C VAL A 136 -5.62 -0.82 -9.98
N THR A 137 -6.13 -1.05 -11.19
CA THR A 137 -6.05 -0.05 -12.28
C THR A 137 -6.82 1.23 -11.94
N THR A 138 -7.99 1.10 -11.29
CA THR A 138 -8.80 2.25 -10.88
C THR A 138 -8.10 3.08 -9.83
N ILE A 139 -7.50 2.46 -8.81
CA ILE A 139 -6.75 3.18 -7.77
C ILE A 139 -5.50 3.83 -8.36
N LEU A 140 -4.76 3.13 -9.22
CA LEU A 140 -3.58 3.68 -9.90
C LEU A 140 -3.94 4.94 -10.71
N ALA A 141 -5.02 4.88 -11.50
CA ALA A 141 -5.51 6.02 -12.28
C ALA A 141 -6.03 7.16 -11.38
N THR A 142 -6.78 6.83 -10.33
CA THR A 142 -7.38 7.78 -9.39
C THR A 142 -6.33 8.59 -8.63
N LEU A 143 -5.25 7.93 -8.22
CA LEU A 143 -4.16 8.56 -7.48
C LEU A 143 -3.12 9.20 -8.40
N GLY A 144 -3.25 9.06 -9.73
CA GLY A 144 -2.29 9.58 -10.70
C GLY A 144 -0.89 9.01 -10.52
N LEU A 145 -0.80 7.77 -10.02
CA LEU A 145 0.46 7.16 -9.61
C LEU A 145 1.16 6.46 -10.79
N PRO A 146 2.50 6.55 -10.89
CA PRO A 146 3.26 5.76 -11.85
C PRO A 146 3.27 4.27 -11.47
N LEU A 147 3.59 3.40 -12.43
CA LEU A 147 3.67 1.94 -12.20
C LEU A 147 4.69 1.56 -11.11
N LEU A 148 5.75 2.35 -10.93
CA LEU A 148 6.71 2.11 -9.84
C LEU A 148 6.09 2.24 -8.43
N ALA A 149 4.91 2.86 -8.31
CA ALA A 149 4.14 2.94 -7.08
C ALA A 149 3.13 1.77 -6.93
N ILE A 150 3.24 0.70 -7.73
CA ILE A 150 2.43 -0.53 -7.58
C ILE A 150 2.37 -1.02 -6.11
N PRO A 151 3.47 -1.05 -5.32
CA PRO A 151 3.41 -1.46 -3.92
C PRO A 151 2.46 -0.59 -3.07
N VAL A 152 2.42 0.71 -3.32
CA VAL A 152 1.48 1.65 -2.69
C VAL A 152 0.04 1.32 -3.10
N VAL A 153 -0.20 1.13 -4.40
CA VAL A 153 -1.52 0.78 -4.95
C VAL A 153 -2.02 -0.54 -4.37
N ILE A 154 -1.15 -1.55 -4.23
CA ILE A 154 -1.49 -2.83 -3.61
C ILE A 154 -1.98 -2.63 -2.18
N THR A 155 -1.28 -1.83 -1.38
CA THR A 155 -1.65 -1.59 0.01
C THR A 155 -3.01 -0.91 0.14
N VAL A 156 -3.28 0.13 -0.65
CA VAL A 156 -4.58 0.83 -0.64
C VAL A 156 -5.68 -0.12 -1.12
N SER A 157 -5.44 -0.85 -2.21
CA SER A 157 -6.40 -1.79 -2.77
C SER A 157 -6.74 -2.91 -1.79
N ALA A 158 -5.75 -3.45 -1.07
CA ALA A 158 -5.95 -4.51 -0.08
C ALA A 158 -6.78 -4.04 1.12
N VAL A 159 -6.53 -2.84 1.64
CA VAL A 159 -7.34 -2.28 2.74
C VAL A 159 -8.76 -1.99 2.28
N VAL A 160 -8.93 -1.41 1.10
CA VAL A 160 -10.25 -1.14 0.51
C VAL A 160 -11.00 -2.45 0.22
N LEU A 161 -10.31 -3.50 -0.23
CA LEU A 161 -10.90 -4.81 -0.46
C LEU A 161 -11.30 -5.52 0.84
N SER A 162 -10.46 -5.43 1.88
CA SER A 162 -10.67 -6.11 3.16
C SER A 162 -11.70 -5.42 4.06
N LEU A 163 -11.61 -4.09 4.20
CA LEU A 163 -12.46 -3.30 5.11
C LEU A 163 -13.64 -2.62 4.40
N GLY A 164 -13.64 -2.61 3.07
CA GLY A 164 -14.53 -1.79 2.27
C GLY A 164 -14.10 -0.31 2.26
N LEU A 165 -14.65 0.44 1.30
CA LEU A 165 -14.35 1.87 1.14
C LEU A 165 -14.78 2.68 2.37
N SER A 166 -15.91 2.34 2.99
CA SER A 166 -16.35 2.99 4.24
C SER A 166 -15.43 2.68 5.41
N GLY A 167 -14.92 1.44 5.52
CA GLY A 167 -13.99 1.04 6.58
C GLY A 167 -12.63 1.73 6.41
N PHE A 168 -12.14 1.86 5.17
CA PHE A 168 -10.96 2.66 4.84
C PHE A 168 -11.11 4.12 5.30
N CYS A 169 -12.25 4.75 5.02
CA CYS A 169 -12.48 6.14 5.42
C CYS A 169 -12.66 6.33 6.94
N GLN A 170 -13.34 5.40 7.61
CA GLN A 170 -13.48 5.44 9.08
C GLN A 170 -12.14 5.24 9.79
N TYR A 171 -11.27 4.41 9.22
CA TYR A 171 -9.91 4.25 9.74
C TYR A 171 -9.15 5.58 9.72
N LEU A 172 -9.33 6.37 8.66
CA LEU A 172 -8.69 7.68 8.51
C LEU A 172 -9.22 8.71 9.51
N ASP A 173 -10.53 8.74 9.73
CA ASP A 173 -11.15 9.64 10.72
C ASP A 173 -10.75 9.29 12.17
N ALA A 174 -10.28 8.06 12.42
CA ALA A 174 -9.79 7.60 13.72
C ALA A 174 -8.30 7.88 13.97
N VAL A 175 -7.54 8.29 12.95
CA VAL A 175 -6.17 8.77 13.11
C VAL A 175 -6.25 10.25 13.51
N PRO A 176 -5.83 10.64 14.73
CA PRO A 176 -5.98 12.01 15.19
C PRO A 176 -5.20 12.98 14.29
N ASP A 177 -5.89 14.02 13.84
CA ASP A 177 -5.44 15.12 12.96
C ASP A 177 -4.27 15.97 13.51
N GLU A 178 -3.74 15.66 14.70
CA GLU A 178 -2.68 16.47 15.33
C GLU A 178 -1.32 15.75 15.26
N PRO A 179 -0.33 16.27 14.49
CA PRO A 179 1.04 15.86 14.68
C PRO A 179 1.44 16.15 16.14
N PRO A 180 2.25 15.30 16.79
CA PRO A 180 2.76 15.59 18.12
C PRO A 180 3.46 16.96 18.08
N LYS A 181 2.90 17.93 18.82
CA LYS A 181 3.54 19.21 19.04
C LYS A 181 4.91 18.92 19.67
N ALA A 182 5.96 19.34 18.97
CA ALA A 182 7.33 19.32 19.46
C ALA A 182 7.48 20.14 20.75
#